data_AF-A0A952H0M7-F1
#
_entry.id   AF-A0A952H0M7-F1
#
_cell.length_a   1.000
_cell.length_b   1.000
_cell.length_c   1.000
_cell.angle_alpha   90.00
_cell.angle_beta   90.00
_cell.angle_gamma   90.00
#
_symmetry.space_group_name_H-M   'P 1'
#
loop_
_entity.id
_entity.type
_entity.pdbx_description
1 polymer ?
#
loop_
_entity_poly.entity_id
_entity_poly.type
_entity_poly.pdbx_seq_one_letter_code
_entity_poly.pdbx_strand_id
1 'polypeptide(L)'
;MQSSNTVRTLALALAASASLVSVSSHAFDLTGKGWVQYGDAQSYSLPTLAIQDNCTNPGCAFYVASSPGAIKGLTVLGTGASGQQIVSNFDGMDNAYATPNGTNSAPYWQPSAATYQGTQGAVNNNGSNTWDSSLAALKSYLAGESMIFFFNNNQTSSGGAYDQSLAAWAQITVKNAAGAAVGIYDLTNRGTTVGAGGAYAPVTGGGGGTILGNVANYTSAGTGPVAGNRNSTDYVLSGGQLCLDSTGQVLVDCSTPGASAPINHNLGANQAAYALLFPELNAQLNSLFGTLSAADLDNYTMSVDVRLGCDPSTLGGANGPICQGSLANGYGRDLNSGYEQIFISTSRDVTSTQVPEPVSLSLVGLALFAAGWARRQRNI
;
A
#
# COMPACT_ATOMS: atom_id res chain seq x y z
N MET A 1 -19.40 -61.03 -53.78
CA MET A 1 -18.47 -61.55 -52.75
C MET A 1 -17.58 -60.41 -52.29
N GLN A 2 -17.34 -60.32 -50.98
CA GLN A 2 -16.41 -59.46 -50.23
C GLN A 2 -16.75 -57.95 -50.00
N SER A 3 -17.42 -57.71 -48.87
CA SER A 3 -17.05 -56.88 -47.68
C SER A 3 -16.36 -55.51 -47.84
N SER A 4 -16.95 -54.45 -47.23
CA SER A 4 -16.37 -53.77 -46.04
C SER A 4 -17.11 -52.46 -45.65
N ASN A 5 -17.60 -52.45 -44.41
CA ASN A 5 -17.92 -51.36 -43.45
C ASN A 5 -17.69 -49.88 -43.80
N THR A 6 -18.64 -49.03 -43.40
CA THR A 6 -18.32 -47.69 -42.88
C THR A 6 -19.33 -47.20 -41.83
N VAL A 7 -18.74 -46.66 -40.77
CA VAL A 7 -19.25 -46.13 -39.51
C VAL A 7 -20.23 -44.96 -39.72
N ARG A 8 -21.36 -44.96 -39.01
CA ARG A 8 -22.24 -43.79 -38.87
C ARG A 8 -21.79 -42.92 -37.70
N THR A 9 -21.40 -41.70 -38.04
CA THR A 9 -21.17 -40.54 -37.18
C THR A 9 -22.47 -40.12 -36.47
N LEU A 10 -22.40 -39.79 -35.18
CA LEU A 10 -23.40 -38.92 -34.53
C LEU A 10 -22.66 -37.85 -33.72
N ALA A 11 -22.91 -36.60 -34.10
CA ALA A 11 -22.43 -35.39 -33.46
C ALA A 11 -23.26 -35.09 -32.21
N LEU A 12 -22.60 -34.62 -31.14
CA LEU A 12 -23.26 -33.73 -30.17
C LEU A 12 -22.36 -32.52 -29.93
N ALA A 13 -22.80 -31.41 -30.50
CA ALA A 13 -22.39 -30.07 -30.13
C ALA A 13 -23.08 -29.73 -28.79
N LEU A 14 -22.30 -29.45 -27.75
CA LEU A 14 -22.75 -28.59 -26.65
C LEU A 14 -21.94 -27.30 -26.73
N ALA A 15 -22.45 -26.36 -27.53
CA ALA A 15 -22.14 -24.95 -27.35
C ALA A 15 -22.91 -24.47 -26.12
N ALA A 16 -22.32 -24.65 -24.93
CA ALA A 16 -22.76 -23.91 -23.75
C ALA A 16 -22.07 -22.55 -23.81
N SER A 17 -22.77 -21.58 -24.41
CA SER A 17 -22.47 -20.17 -24.24
C SER A 17 -22.65 -19.83 -22.75
N ALA A 18 -21.61 -20.05 -21.96
CA ALA A 18 -21.52 -19.47 -20.63
C ALA A 18 -21.32 -17.97 -20.85
N SER A 19 -22.42 -17.22 -20.76
CA SER A 19 -22.38 -15.79 -20.51
C SER A 19 -21.52 -15.59 -19.27
N LEU A 20 -20.26 -15.22 -19.47
CA LEU A 20 -19.41 -14.72 -18.40
C LEU A 20 -20.13 -13.50 -17.85
N VAL A 21 -20.76 -13.66 -16.68
CA VAL A 21 -21.16 -12.50 -15.89
C VAL A 21 -19.84 -11.89 -15.44
N SER A 22 -19.39 -10.88 -16.17
CA SER A 22 -18.36 -9.98 -15.67
C SER A 22 -18.90 -9.42 -14.37
N VAL A 23 -18.36 -9.87 -13.24
CA VAL A 23 -18.57 -9.18 -11.97
C VAL A 23 -18.03 -7.79 -12.21
N SER A 24 -18.90 -6.78 -12.10
CA SER A 24 -18.53 -5.38 -12.25
C SER A 24 -17.36 -5.11 -11.30
N SER A 25 -16.16 -4.91 -11.84
CA SER A 25 -15.05 -4.40 -11.03
C SER A 25 -15.47 -3.01 -10.56
N HIS A 26 -15.67 -2.83 -9.26
CA HIS A 26 -15.83 -1.49 -8.74
C HIS A 26 -14.53 -0.74 -9.00
N ALA A 27 -14.61 0.38 -9.72
CA ALA A 27 -13.45 1.22 -9.98
C ALA A 27 -12.89 1.74 -8.65
N PHE A 28 -11.57 1.65 -8.47
CA PHE A 28 -10.90 2.32 -7.37
C PHE A 28 -10.87 3.82 -7.67
N ASP A 29 -11.73 4.57 -6.99
CA ASP A 29 -11.85 6.03 -7.17
C ASP A 29 -11.89 6.73 -5.81
N LEU A 30 -10.95 7.64 -5.63
CA LEU A 30 -10.81 8.46 -4.43
C LEU A 30 -11.42 9.86 -4.59
N THR A 31 -12.01 10.16 -5.75
CA THR A 31 -12.67 11.43 -6.02
C THR A 31 -13.81 11.66 -5.04
N GLY A 32 -13.78 12.80 -4.35
CA GLY A 32 -14.78 13.17 -3.35
C GLY A 32 -14.75 12.33 -2.07
N LYS A 33 -13.74 11.47 -1.87
CA LYS A 33 -13.58 10.68 -0.64
C LYS A 33 -12.86 11.50 0.43
N GLY A 34 -13.16 11.20 1.69
CA GLY A 34 -12.52 11.82 2.84
C GLY A 34 -11.08 11.36 3.03
N TRP A 35 -10.19 12.29 3.40
CA TRP A 35 -8.78 12.03 3.64
C TRP A 35 -8.23 12.94 4.75
N VAL A 36 -7.05 12.59 5.25
CA VAL A 36 -6.28 13.38 6.23
C VAL A 36 -4.99 13.85 5.60
N GLN A 37 -4.71 15.14 5.67
CA GLN A 37 -3.44 15.71 5.26
C GLN A 37 -2.34 15.36 6.25
N TYR A 38 -1.22 14.85 5.74
CA TYR A 38 0.03 14.67 6.46
C TYR A 38 1.18 15.16 5.57
N GLY A 39 1.68 16.36 5.81
CA GLY A 39 2.65 17.01 4.92
C GLY A 39 2.06 17.24 3.52
N ASP A 40 2.76 16.68 2.52
CA ASP A 40 2.38 16.71 1.10
C ASP A 40 1.41 15.58 0.73
N ALA A 41 1.12 14.67 1.66
CA ALA A 41 0.30 13.48 1.43
C ALA A 41 -1.18 13.69 1.78
N GLN A 42 -2.05 13.12 0.96
CA GLN A 42 -3.44 12.81 1.27
C GLN A 42 -3.52 11.34 1.71
N SER A 43 -3.83 11.10 2.98
CA SER A 43 -4.00 9.75 3.53
C SER A 43 -5.47 9.35 3.58
N TYR A 44 -5.81 8.30 2.84
CA TYR A 44 -7.15 7.72 2.79
C TYR A 44 -7.18 6.43 3.64
N SER A 45 -8.12 6.35 4.57
CA SER A 45 -8.41 5.12 5.32
C SER A 45 -9.26 4.18 4.49
N LEU A 46 -8.64 3.16 3.90
CA LEU A 46 -9.34 2.14 3.10
C LEU A 46 -10.46 1.40 3.87
N PRO A 47 -10.29 0.97 5.14
CA PRO A 47 -11.38 0.32 5.86
C PRO A 47 -12.55 1.28 6.15
N THR A 48 -12.28 2.58 6.35
CA THR A 48 -13.35 3.59 6.52
C THR A 48 -14.12 3.77 5.21
N LEU A 49 -13.41 3.92 4.09
CA LEU A 49 -14.05 4.06 2.77
C LEU A 49 -14.86 2.81 2.41
N ALA A 50 -14.36 1.62 2.73
CA ALA A 50 -15.08 0.36 2.53
C ALA A 50 -16.41 0.30 3.32
N ILE A 51 -16.42 0.80 4.57
CA ILE A 51 -17.64 0.90 5.37
C ILE A 51 -18.61 1.92 4.76
N GLN A 52 -18.10 3.08 4.33
CA GLN A 52 -18.92 4.13 3.69
C GLN A 52 -19.50 3.68 2.35
N ASP A 53 -18.78 2.83 1.62
CA ASP A 53 -19.24 2.20 0.38
C ASP A 53 -20.14 0.97 0.63
N ASN A 54 -20.35 0.61 1.90
CA ASN A 54 -21.13 -0.55 2.33
C ASN A 54 -20.63 -1.87 1.72
N CYS A 55 -19.31 -1.98 1.51
CA CYS A 55 -18.65 -3.14 0.89
C CYS A 55 -17.23 -3.32 1.47
N THR A 56 -17.05 -4.36 2.30
CA THR A 56 -15.79 -4.61 3.04
C THR A 56 -15.07 -5.91 2.66
N ASN A 57 -15.62 -6.67 1.71
CA ASN A 57 -15.12 -7.99 1.32
C ASN A 57 -14.14 -7.91 0.13
N PRO A 58 -13.37 -8.98 -0.15
CA PRO A 58 -12.66 -9.11 -1.41
C PRO A 58 -13.57 -8.83 -2.62
N GLY A 59 -13.08 -8.03 -3.56
CA GLY A 59 -13.85 -7.56 -4.73
C GLY A 59 -14.54 -6.20 -4.57
N CYS A 60 -14.55 -5.63 -3.35
CA CYS A 60 -15.02 -4.27 -3.12
C CYS A 60 -13.99 -3.21 -3.56
N ALA A 61 -14.45 -2.01 -3.90
CA ALA A 61 -13.62 -0.92 -4.45
C ALA A 61 -12.39 -0.61 -3.57
N PHE A 62 -12.59 -0.54 -2.25
CA PHE A 62 -11.57 -0.16 -1.28
C PHE A 62 -10.95 -1.35 -0.54
N TYR A 63 -11.25 -2.59 -0.98
CA TYR A 63 -10.52 -3.76 -0.55
C TYR A 63 -9.27 -3.92 -1.43
N VAL A 64 -8.13 -3.46 -0.93
CA VAL A 64 -6.86 -3.58 -1.66
C VAL A 64 -6.05 -4.72 -1.07
N ALA A 65 -5.97 -5.84 -1.80
CA ALA A 65 -5.22 -7.00 -1.35
C ALA A 65 -3.71 -6.70 -1.30
N SER A 66 -3.06 -7.01 -0.18
CA SER A 66 -1.63 -6.72 0.05
C SER A 66 -0.79 -7.98 0.21
N SER A 67 -1.38 -9.16 0.40
CA SER A 67 -0.63 -10.42 0.56
C SER A 67 0.45 -10.59 -0.51
N PRO A 68 1.58 -11.28 -0.23
CA PRO A 68 2.66 -11.40 -1.20
C PRO A 68 2.18 -11.88 -2.57
N GLY A 69 1.24 -12.83 -2.64
CA GLY A 69 0.68 -13.27 -3.91
C GLY A 69 -0.10 -12.19 -4.67
N ALA A 70 -0.76 -11.27 -3.96
CA ALA A 70 -1.58 -10.20 -4.53
C ALA A 70 -0.76 -9.02 -5.04
N ILE A 71 0.35 -8.69 -4.37
CA ILE A 71 1.24 -7.57 -4.77
C ILE A 71 2.29 -7.99 -5.81
N LYS A 72 2.22 -9.23 -6.29
CA LYS A 72 3.10 -9.73 -7.34
C LYS A 72 2.87 -8.95 -8.64
N GLY A 73 3.95 -8.40 -9.20
CA GLY A 73 3.87 -7.61 -10.43
C GLY A 73 3.40 -6.17 -10.21
N LEU A 74 3.29 -5.73 -8.95
CA LEU A 74 3.29 -4.32 -8.59
C LEU A 74 4.72 -3.88 -8.27
N THR A 75 4.91 -2.57 -8.12
CA THR A 75 6.19 -2.03 -7.65
C THR A 75 6.20 -2.05 -6.12
N VAL A 76 7.11 -2.82 -5.51
CA VAL A 76 7.16 -3.05 -4.06
C VAL A 76 8.41 -2.40 -3.48
N LEU A 77 8.24 -1.50 -2.51
CA LEU A 77 9.34 -0.77 -1.87
C LEU A 77 9.95 -1.57 -0.71
N GLY A 78 9.08 -2.21 0.07
CA GLY A 78 9.45 -2.96 1.25
C GLY A 78 8.51 -4.13 1.48
N THR A 79 9.06 -5.29 1.82
CA THR A 79 8.30 -6.52 2.07
C THR A 79 9.01 -7.44 3.06
N GLY A 80 8.23 -8.07 3.94
CA GLY A 80 8.71 -9.12 4.84
C GLY A 80 8.74 -10.51 4.20
N ALA A 81 8.27 -10.63 2.95
CA ALA A 81 8.19 -11.88 2.20
C ALA A 81 9.51 -12.22 1.47
N SER A 82 9.80 -13.51 1.33
CA SER A 82 11.06 -14.02 0.74
C SER A 82 10.97 -14.50 -0.71
N GLY A 83 9.86 -14.23 -1.41
CA GLY A 83 9.62 -14.71 -2.78
C GLY A 83 10.26 -13.82 -3.85
N GLN A 84 11.01 -14.42 -4.80
CA GLN A 84 11.74 -13.71 -5.86
C GLN A 84 10.89 -12.72 -6.67
N GLN A 85 9.60 -13.02 -6.91
CA GLN A 85 8.70 -12.16 -7.68
C GLN A 85 8.11 -10.98 -6.89
N ILE A 86 8.31 -10.96 -5.57
CA ILE A 86 7.88 -9.89 -4.66
C ILE A 86 9.08 -9.04 -4.26
N VAL A 87 10.26 -9.66 -4.24
CA VAL A 87 11.53 -8.98 -4.01
C VAL A 87 12.02 -8.31 -5.29
N SER A 88 11.75 -8.85 -6.48
CA SER A 88 12.17 -8.26 -7.76
C SER A 88 11.14 -7.29 -8.34
N ASN A 89 11.54 -6.03 -8.53
CA ASN A 89 10.74 -5.03 -9.26
C ASN A 89 11.03 -5.04 -10.77
N PHE A 90 10.48 -4.06 -11.49
CA PHE A 90 10.74 -3.84 -12.91
C PHE A 90 12.16 -3.32 -13.16
N ASP A 91 12.65 -3.51 -14.38
CA ASP A 91 13.93 -2.96 -14.83
C ASP A 91 13.94 -1.43 -14.68
N GLY A 92 15.05 -0.88 -14.15
CA GLY A 92 15.16 0.53 -13.78
C GLY A 92 14.56 0.86 -12.40
N MET A 93 14.40 -0.14 -11.51
CA MET A 93 13.95 0.05 -10.14
C MET A 93 14.74 -0.82 -9.16
N ASP A 94 14.89 -0.33 -7.93
CA ASP A 94 15.40 -1.15 -6.84
C ASP A 94 14.46 -2.29 -6.52
N ASN A 95 15.02 -3.42 -6.11
CA ASN A 95 14.29 -4.52 -5.52
C ASN A 95 13.66 -4.09 -4.18
N ALA A 96 12.58 -4.75 -3.79
CA ALA A 96 11.95 -4.48 -2.51
C ALA A 96 12.94 -4.73 -1.37
N TYR A 97 13.09 -3.75 -0.48
CA TYR A 97 13.90 -3.91 0.71
C TYR A 97 13.27 -4.93 1.65
N ALA A 98 14.09 -5.71 2.33
CA ALA A 98 13.61 -6.61 3.36
C ALA A 98 13.13 -5.80 4.57
N THR A 99 11.81 -5.74 4.79
CA THR A 99 11.29 -5.34 6.10
C THR A 99 11.53 -6.50 7.07
N PRO A 100 11.59 -6.26 8.40
CA PRO A 100 11.68 -7.34 9.38
C PRO A 100 10.56 -8.35 9.17
N ASN A 101 10.69 -9.59 9.66
CA ASN A 101 9.64 -10.63 9.60
C ASN A 101 9.51 -11.50 10.86
N GLY A 102 8.48 -11.25 11.66
CA GLY A 102 8.11 -12.04 12.85
C GLY A 102 8.46 -11.40 14.20
N THR A 103 8.20 -12.18 15.26
CA THR A 103 8.33 -11.78 16.67
C THR A 103 9.81 -11.68 17.06
N ASN A 104 10.31 -10.44 17.17
CA ASN A 104 11.67 -9.95 17.54
C ASN A 104 12.28 -9.05 16.45
N SER A 105 11.45 -8.39 15.64
CA SER A 105 11.87 -7.36 14.72
C SER A 105 12.59 -6.21 15.43
N ALA A 106 13.56 -5.60 14.74
CA ALA A 106 14.09 -4.31 15.17
C ALA A 106 12.89 -3.36 15.34
N PRO A 107 12.78 -2.64 16.47
CA PRO A 107 11.63 -1.77 16.74
C PRO A 107 11.54 -0.61 15.74
N TYR A 108 12.55 -0.46 14.88
CA TYR A 108 12.69 0.54 13.84
C TYR A 108 13.24 -0.10 12.57
N TRP A 109 12.75 0.37 11.43
CA TRP A 109 13.22 -0.01 10.11
C TRP A 109 13.27 1.19 9.17
N GLN A 110 14.27 1.20 8.31
CA GLN A 110 14.42 2.11 7.18
C GLN A 110 15.22 1.40 6.06
N PRO A 111 15.06 1.80 4.78
CA PRO A 111 15.96 1.38 3.72
C PRO A 111 17.42 1.61 4.13
N SER A 112 18.24 0.58 3.96
CA SER A 112 19.66 0.62 4.30
C SER A 112 20.43 -0.41 3.51
N ALA A 113 21.75 -0.21 3.38
CA ALA A 113 22.63 -1.18 2.73
C ALA A 113 22.50 -2.62 3.29
N ALA A 114 22.07 -2.79 4.54
CA ALA A 114 21.87 -4.10 5.17
C ALA A 114 20.59 -4.82 4.71
N THR A 115 19.58 -4.07 4.27
CA THR A 115 18.26 -4.59 3.84
C THR A 115 18.04 -4.44 2.34
N TYR A 116 19.00 -3.85 1.64
CA TYR A 116 19.03 -3.65 0.20
C TYR A 116 19.18 -4.98 -0.54
N GLN A 117 18.31 -5.21 -1.52
CA GLN A 117 18.25 -6.45 -2.29
C GLN A 117 18.73 -6.28 -3.74
N GLY A 118 19.42 -5.18 -4.03
CA GLY A 118 19.92 -4.84 -5.37
C GLY A 118 18.92 -4.08 -6.23
N THR A 119 19.33 -3.77 -7.46
CA THR A 119 18.51 -3.11 -8.49
C THR A 119 18.28 -4.06 -9.65
N GLN A 120 17.10 -4.03 -10.26
CA GLN A 120 16.93 -4.58 -11.60
C GLN A 120 17.39 -3.54 -12.62
N GLY A 121 18.42 -3.88 -13.40
CA GLY A 121 19.01 -2.96 -14.37
C GLY A 121 19.85 -1.88 -13.72
N ALA A 122 19.68 -0.64 -14.20
CA ALA A 122 20.43 0.51 -13.75
C ALA A 122 19.49 1.65 -13.36
N VAL A 123 19.82 2.30 -12.24
CA VAL A 123 19.18 3.53 -11.78
C VAL A 123 20.28 4.57 -11.57
N ASN A 124 20.13 5.74 -12.19
CA ASN A 124 21.08 6.83 -12.00
C ASN A 124 20.99 7.36 -10.56
N ASN A 125 22.07 7.86 -9.99
CA ASN A 125 22.10 8.40 -8.61
C ASN A 125 21.50 7.45 -7.55
N ASN A 126 21.60 6.13 -7.76
CA ASN A 126 21.05 5.13 -6.87
C ASN A 126 21.76 5.12 -5.51
N GLY A 127 21.01 5.20 -4.42
CA GLY A 127 21.46 5.18 -3.04
C GLY A 127 20.97 3.96 -2.28
N SER A 128 21.85 3.29 -1.54
CA SER A 128 21.48 2.11 -0.75
C SER A 128 20.60 2.38 0.47
N ASN A 129 20.33 3.64 0.81
CA ASN A 129 19.50 4.05 1.95
C ASN A 129 18.16 4.66 1.53
N THR A 130 17.77 4.51 0.27
CA THR A 130 16.47 4.89 -0.28
C THR A 130 16.03 3.82 -1.26
N TRP A 131 14.73 3.63 -1.46
CA TRP A 131 14.27 2.86 -2.60
C TRP A 131 14.25 3.77 -3.82
N ASP A 132 14.95 3.41 -4.88
CA ASP A 132 15.14 4.25 -6.05
C ASP A 132 14.53 3.65 -7.34
N SER A 133 13.99 4.52 -8.19
CA SER A 133 13.47 4.19 -9.53
C SER A 133 13.89 5.24 -10.53
N SER A 134 14.27 4.82 -11.74
CA SER A 134 14.35 5.75 -12.87
C SER A 134 12.96 6.29 -13.19
N LEU A 135 12.88 7.54 -13.66
CA LEU A 135 11.60 8.12 -14.05
C LEU A 135 11.04 7.49 -15.33
N ALA A 136 11.88 6.89 -16.18
CA ALA A 136 11.44 6.16 -17.36
C ALA A 136 10.73 4.85 -17.00
N ALA A 137 11.30 4.08 -16.06
CA ALA A 137 10.67 2.87 -15.54
C ALA A 137 9.35 3.20 -14.85
N LEU A 138 9.34 4.25 -14.02
CA LEU A 138 8.13 4.70 -13.33
C LEU A 138 7.05 5.18 -14.30
N LYS A 139 7.39 5.97 -15.33
CA LYS A 139 6.44 6.39 -16.37
C LYS A 139 5.82 5.20 -17.10
N SER A 140 6.64 4.20 -17.41
CA SER A 140 6.18 2.97 -18.08
C SER A 140 5.23 2.17 -17.21
N TYR A 141 5.54 2.05 -15.91
CA TYR A 141 4.68 1.39 -14.93
C TYR A 141 3.34 2.11 -14.76
N LEU A 142 3.36 3.43 -14.54
CA LEU A 142 2.16 4.23 -14.28
C LEU A 142 1.26 4.35 -15.51
N ALA A 143 1.81 4.24 -16.73
CA ALA A 143 1.05 4.24 -17.97
C ALA A 143 0.04 5.41 -18.12
N GLY A 144 0.37 6.58 -17.56
CA GLY A 144 -0.46 7.79 -17.58
C GLY A 144 -1.39 7.96 -16.36
N GLU A 145 -1.46 6.98 -15.47
CA GLU A 145 -2.22 7.06 -14.23
C GLU A 145 -1.44 7.78 -13.11
N SER A 146 -2.18 8.24 -12.10
CA SER A 146 -1.57 8.80 -10.89
C SER A 146 -0.95 7.71 -10.03
N MET A 147 0.20 8.02 -9.43
CA MET A 147 0.86 7.14 -8.49
C MET A 147 0.16 7.15 -7.13
N ILE A 148 -0.08 5.96 -6.57
CA ILE A 148 -0.67 5.77 -5.25
C ILE A 148 0.23 4.82 -4.45
N PHE A 149 0.64 5.23 -3.26
CA PHE A 149 1.32 4.34 -2.32
C PHE A 149 0.30 3.64 -1.44
N PHE A 150 0.50 2.36 -1.21
CA PHE A 150 -0.31 1.56 -0.31
C PHE A 150 0.55 1.07 0.84
N PHE A 151 -0.03 1.16 2.04
CA PHE A 151 0.61 0.66 3.26
C PHE A 151 -0.25 -0.41 3.91
N ASN A 152 0.35 -1.58 4.08
CA ASN A 152 -0.19 -2.64 4.93
C ASN A 152 0.36 -2.46 6.35
N ASN A 153 -0.53 -2.10 7.27
CA ASN A 153 -0.24 -2.10 8.70
C ASN A 153 -0.62 -3.47 9.29
N ASN A 154 0.38 -4.23 9.73
CA ASN A 154 0.19 -5.61 10.20
C ASN A 154 0.89 -5.83 11.55
N GLN A 155 0.64 -5.00 12.54
CA GLN A 155 1.22 -5.15 13.87
C GLN A 155 0.61 -6.33 14.66
N THR A 156 1.19 -6.66 15.81
CA THR A 156 0.67 -7.69 16.73
C THR A 156 -0.67 -7.24 17.34
N SER A 157 -1.61 -8.17 17.54
CA SER A 157 -2.96 -7.82 18.02
C SER A 157 -3.20 -8.08 19.51
N SER A 158 -2.22 -8.64 20.24
CA SER A 158 -2.40 -9.17 21.61
C SER A 158 -2.42 -8.13 22.74
N GLY A 159 -1.89 -6.91 22.56
CA GLY A 159 -1.75 -5.89 23.60
C GLY A 159 -2.65 -4.66 23.44
N GLY A 160 -3.72 -4.76 22.64
CA GLY A 160 -4.68 -3.67 22.44
C GLY A 160 -4.14 -2.56 21.53
N ALA A 161 -4.60 -1.32 21.73
CA ALA A 161 -4.27 -0.19 20.84
C ALA A 161 -2.76 0.13 20.77
N TYR A 162 -2.00 -0.21 21.82
CA TYR A 162 -0.55 -0.08 21.86
C TYR A 162 0.12 -0.99 20.81
N ASP A 163 -0.15 -2.30 20.86
CA ASP A 163 0.46 -3.27 19.96
C ASP A 163 0.01 -3.12 18.51
N GLN A 164 -1.11 -2.43 18.24
CA GLN A 164 -1.72 -2.32 16.90
C GLN A 164 -1.36 -1.02 16.15
N SER A 165 -0.59 -0.14 16.78
CA SER A 165 -0.16 1.14 16.20
C SER A 165 1.33 1.15 15.86
N LEU A 166 1.69 1.93 14.85
CA LEU A 166 3.04 2.02 14.33
C LEU A 166 3.35 3.48 13.95
N ALA A 167 4.57 3.93 14.21
CA ALA A 167 5.05 5.21 13.72
C ALA A 167 5.52 5.08 12.27
N ALA A 168 5.08 5.99 11.40
CA ALA A 168 5.47 6.03 10.00
C ALA A 168 5.88 7.43 9.56
N TRP A 169 6.91 7.53 8.73
CA TRP A 169 7.33 8.76 8.05
C TRP A 169 7.90 8.39 6.68
N ALA A 170 7.77 9.27 5.70
CA ALA A 170 8.44 9.09 4.43
C ALA A 170 8.84 10.43 3.79
N GLN A 171 9.88 10.41 2.97
CA GLN A 171 10.26 11.49 2.08
C GLN A 171 10.55 10.94 0.69
N ILE A 172 9.89 11.52 -0.30
CA ILE A 172 10.13 11.25 -1.71
C ILE A 172 10.94 12.41 -2.29
N THR A 173 12.08 12.10 -2.89
CA THR A 173 12.92 13.08 -3.59
C THR A 173 12.99 12.75 -5.07
N VAL A 174 12.63 13.70 -5.93
CA VAL A 174 12.86 13.61 -7.37
C VAL A 174 14.18 14.29 -7.69
N LYS A 175 15.11 13.57 -8.30
CA LYS A 175 16.45 14.04 -8.68
C LYS A 175 16.57 14.14 -10.20
N ASN A 176 17.23 15.18 -10.67
CA ASN A 176 17.58 15.30 -12.09
C ASN A 176 18.83 14.48 -12.46
N ALA A 177 19.24 14.54 -13.73
CA ALA A 177 20.42 13.84 -14.25
C ALA A 177 21.71 14.12 -13.48
N ALA A 178 21.87 15.32 -12.92
CA ALA A 178 23.04 15.71 -12.14
C ALA A 178 22.97 15.27 -10.66
N GLY A 179 21.88 14.59 -10.25
CA GLY A 179 21.63 14.18 -8.87
C GLY A 179 21.06 15.30 -7.99
N ALA A 180 20.78 16.48 -8.53
CA ALA A 180 20.18 17.57 -7.78
C ALA A 180 18.68 17.33 -7.58
N ALA A 181 18.18 17.54 -6.36
CA ALA A 181 16.77 17.47 -6.05
C ALA A 181 16.00 18.57 -6.81
N VAL A 182 14.98 18.17 -7.56
CA VAL A 182 14.03 19.05 -8.26
C VAL A 182 12.65 19.02 -7.62
N GLY A 183 12.40 18.12 -6.68
CA GLY A 183 11.20 18.07 -5.84
C GLY A 183 11.44 17.21 -4.60
N ILE A 184 10.84 17.59 -3.48
CA ILE A 184 10.91 16.85 -2.21
C ILE A 184 9.52 16.90 -1.57
N TYR A 185 9.00 15.74 -1.19
CA TYR A 185 7.65 15.57 -0.68
C TYR A 185 7.64 14.65 0.55
N ASP A 186 6.99 15.06 1.63
CA ASP A 186 6.99 14.33 2.89
C ASP A 186 5.59 13.79 3.25
N LEU A 187 5.56 12.54 3.73
CA LEU A 187 4.52 12.07 4.64
C LEU A 187 4.99 12.40 6.06
N THR A 188 4.41 13.41 6.68
CA THR A 188 4.83 13.85 8.01
C THR A 188 3.67 14.33 8.87
N ASN A 189 3.82 14.15 10.18
CA ASN A 189 2.92 14.68 11.20
C ASN A 189 3.24 16.13 11.57
N ARG A 190 4.16 16.78 10.85
CA ARG A 190 4.51 18.18 11.03
C ARG A 190 3.34 19.10 10.66
N GLY A 191 3.13 20.15 11.45
CA GLY A 191 2.17 21.19 11.11
C GLY A 191 2.66 22.08 9.96
N THR A 192 1.85 23.07 9.57
CA THR A 192 2.21 24.07 8.56
C THR A 192 3.27 25.07 9.03
N THR A 193 3.63 25.06 10.32
CA THR A 193 4.72 25.86 10.88
C THR A 193 6.01 25.04 10.90
N VAL A 194 7.04 25.53 10.21
CA VAL A 194 8.35 24.89 10.12
C VAL A 194 8.91 24.59 11.52
N GLY A 195 9.28 23.34 11.76
CA GLY A 195 9.98 22.90 12.98
C GLY A 195 9.10 22.43 14.14
N ALA A 196 7.77 22.47 14.03
CA ALA A 196 6.86 21.93 15.05
C ALA A 196 6.19 20.64 14.58
N GLY A 197 6.59 19.51 15.17
CA GLY A 197 5.91 18.23 14.98
C GLY A 197 4.52 18.23 15.62
N GLY A 198 3.60 17.41 15.10
CA GLY A 198 2.28 17.21 15.69
C GLY A 198 2.28 16.25 16.87
N ALA A 199 1.19 16.23 17.62
CA ALA A 199 0.99 15.22 18.65
C ALA A 199 0.83 13.83 18.02
N TYR A 200 1.41 12.81 18.65
CA TYR A 200 1.34 11.41 18.24
C TYR A 200 0.07 10.77 18.81
N ALA A 201 -1.05 10.99 18.11
CA ALA A 201 -2.39 10.52 18.43
C ALA A 201 -3.24 10.45 17.15
N PRO A 202 -4.44 9.85 17.18
CA PRO A 202 -5.40 9.94 16.07
C PRO A 202 -5.77 11.39 15.79
N VAL A 203 -5.97 11.73 14.51
CA VAL A 203 -6.35 13.09 14.08
C VAL A 203 -7.63 13.58 14.77
N THR A 204 -8.58 12.69 15.05
CA THR A 204 -9.84 13.02 15.73
C THR A 204 -9.66 13.26 17.24
N GLY A 205 -8.57 12.77 17.82
CA GLY A 205 -8.22 12.91 19.24
C GLY A 205 -7.20 14.02 19.52
N GLY A 206 -7.02 14.97 18.59
CA GLY A 206 -6.04 16.05 18.70
C GLY A 206 -4.62 15.65 18.29
N GLY A 207 -4.46 14.53 17.60
CA GLY A 207 -3.23 14.20 16.87
C GLY A 207 -2.96 15.19 15.74
N GLY A 208 -1.74 15.12 15.19
CA GLY A 208 -1.44 15.91 14.00
C GLY A 208 -2.18 15.44 12.74
N GLY A 209 -1.94 16.18 11.66
CA GLY A 209 -2.69 16.07 10.42
C GLY A 209 -3.93 16.96 10.39
N THR A 210 -4.52 17.11 9.21
CA THR A 210 -5.72 17.95 9.01
C THR A 210 -6.72 17.23 8.14
N ILE A 211 -7.91 16.92 8.69
CA ILE A 211 -9.01 16.31 7.93
C ILE A 211 -9.39 17.25 6.78
N LEU A 212 -9.40 16.73 5.55
CA LEU A 212 -9.66 17.50 4.33
C LEU A 212 -8.79 18.77 4.23
N GLY A 213 -7.52 18.65 4.63
CA GLY A 213 -6.56 19.75 4.60
C GLY A 213 -6.22 20.21 3.18
N ASN A 214 -5.22 21.07 3.06
CA ASN A 214 -4.67 21.50 1.78
C ASN A 214 -3.16 21.24 1.76
N VAL A 215 -2.74 20.27 0.94
CA VAL A 215 -1.32 19.87 0.80
C VAL A 215 -0.42 21.05 0.44
N ALA A 216 -0.92 22.03 -0.34
CA ALA A 216 -0.17 23.21 -0.74
C ALA A 216 0.20 24.18 0.42
N ASN A 217 -0.33 23.93 1.63
CA ASN A 217 0.05 24.68 2.83
C ASN A 217 1.31 24.12 3.52
N TYR A 218 1.83 22.99 3.04
CA TYR A 218 3.07 22.40 3.51
C TYR A 218 4.15 22.55 2.43
N THR A 219 5.41 22.59 2.86
CA THR A 219 6.56 22.53 1.95
C THR A 219 7.65 21.78 2.68
N SER A 220 8.16 20.71 2.07
CA SER A 220 9.26 19.95 2.65
C SER A 220 10.50 20.82 2.85
N ALA A 221 11.14 20.66 4.01
CA ALA A 221 12.44 21.26 4.29
C ALA A 221 13.61 20.40 3.76
N GLY A 222 13.34 19.21 3.19
CA GLY A 222 14.37 18.26 2.78
C GLY A 222 15.18 17.64 3.92
N THR A 223 14.77 17.87 5.17
CA THR A 223 15.39 17.29 6.36
C THR A 223 14.66 16.03 6.77
N GLY A 224 15.38 15.04 7.30
CA GLY A 224 14.77 13.85 7.91
C GLY A 224 13.87 14.18 9.12
N PRO A 225 13.13 13.18 9.64
CA PRO A 225 12.14 13.40 10.69
C PRO A 225 12.79 13.72 12.03
N VAL A 226 12.08 14.53 12.82
CA VAL A 226 12.31 14.69 14.25
C VAL A 226 11.49 13.63 14.99
N ALA A 227 12.19 12.65 15.58
CA ALA A 227 11.56 11.61 16.40
C ALA A 227 10.72 12.20 17.54
N GLY A 228 11.27 13.20 18.23
CA GLY A 228 10.55 14.00 19.23
C GLY A 228 9.96 13.17 20.38
N ASN A 229 8.77 13.56 20.83
CA ASN A 229 8.00 12.90 21.89
C ASN A 229 6.51 12.83 21.52
N ARG A 230 5.64 12.51 22.48
CA ARG A 230 4.20 12.32 22.21
C ARG A 230 3.48 13.62 21.86
N ASN A 231 3.96 14.76 22.34
CA ASN A 231 3.33 16.05 22.09
C ASN A 231 3.84 16.71 20.81
N SER A 232 5.00 16.28 20.30
CA SER A 232 5.60 16.81 19.08
C SER A 232 6.51 15.76 18.44
N THR A 233 6.12 15.25 17.28
CA THR A 233 6.90 14.35 16.43
C THR A 233 6.54 14.57 14.97
N ASP A 234 7.47 14.27 14.06
CA ASP A 234 7.19 14.22 12.62
C ASP A 234 6.61 12.87 12.17
N TYR A 235 6.62 11.85 13.04
CA TYR A 235 6.07 10.54 12.70
C TYR A 235 4.55 10.54 12.78
N VAL A 236 3.91 10.08 11.70
CA VAL A 236 2.47 9.85 11.60
C VAL A 236 2.12 8.58 12.37
N LEU A 237 0.98 8.63 13.06
CA LEU A 237 0.39 7.46 13.70
C LEU A 237 -0.36 6.62 12.65
N SER A 238 0.15 5.44 12.36
CA SER A 238 -0.58 4.37 11.66
C SER A 238 -1.26 3.49 12.71
N GLY A 239 -2.53 3.15 12.50
CA GLY A 239 -3.36 2.49 13.50
C GLY A 239 -4.17 3.47 14.33
N GLY A 240 -4.42 3.10 15.58
CA GLY A 240 -5.36 3.81 16.44
C GLY A 240 -6.82 3.58 16.06
N GLN A 241 -7.71 3.94 16.97
CA GLN A 241 -9.14 3.76 16.80
C GLN A 241 -9.73 5.03 16.18
N LEU A 242 -10.21 4.91 14.94
CA LEU A 242 -11.05 5.92 14.30
C LEU A 242 -12.50 5.43 14.32
N CYS A 243 -13.44 6.34 14.51
CA CYS A 243 -14.86 6.04 14.45
C CYS A 243 -15.55 6.96 13.45
N LEU A 244 -16.72 6.55 13.00
CA LEU A 244 -17.62 7.36 12.20
C LEU A 244 -18.72 7.94 13.09
N ASP A 245 -19.25 9.09 12.72
CA ASP A 245 -20.41 9.69 13.37
C ASP A 245 -21.68 8.84 13.18
N SER A 246 -22.79 9.27 13.78
CA SER A 246 -24.09 8.56 13.67
C SER A 246 -24.62 8.44 12.24
N THR A 247 -24.11 9.25 11.29
CA THR A 247 -24.45 9.15 9.86
C THR A 247 -23.58 8.15 9.10
N GLY A 248 -22.48 7.71 9.71
CA GLY A 248 -21.50 6.82 9.08
C GLY A 248 -20.62 7.51 8.05
N GLN A 249 -20.55 8.85 8.02
CA GLN A 249 -19.88 9.61 6.95
C GLN A 249 -18.69 10.43 7.42
N VAL A 250 -18.69 10.87 8.68
CA VAL A 250 -17.67 11.79 9.19
C VAL A 250 -16.80 11.09 10.22
N LEU A 251 -15.48 11.21 10.09
CA LEU A 251 -14.54 10.75 11.11
C LEU A 251 -14.70 11.55 12.40
N VAL A 252 -14.86 10.85 13.52
CA VAL A 252 -15.02 11.42 14.86
C VAL A 252 -14.19 10.64 15.88
N ASP A 253 -13.96 11.25 17.03
CA ASP A 253 -13.38 10.54 18.17
C ASP A 253 -14.35 9.43 18.63
N CYS A 254 -13.81 8.26 18.95
CA CYS A 254 -14.60 7.10 19.37
C CYS A 254 -15.33 7.28 20.71
N SER A 255 -14.99 8.30 21.50
CA SER A 255 -15.73 8.70 22.70
C SER A 255 -16.95 9.57 22.40
N THR A 256 -17.14 10.01 21.15
CA THR A 256 -18.29 10.84 20.74
C THR A 256 -19.60 10.06 20.91
N PRO A 257 -20.62 10.60 21.60
CA PRO A 257 -21.91 9.93 21.73
C PRO A 257 -22.53 9.61 20.35
N GLY A 258 -22.88 8.34 20.14
CA GLY A 258 -23.44 7.87 18.87
C GLY A 258 -22.41 7.58 17.77
N ALA A 259 -21.11 7.59 18.10
CA ALA A 259 -20.07 7.11 17.20
C ALA A 259 -20.22 5.61 16.90
N SER A 260 -19.73 5.20 15.74
CA SER A 260 -19.64 3.79 15.33
C SER A 260 -18.72 3.00 16.26
N ALA A 261 -18.69 1.68 16.07
CA ALA A 261 -17.60 0.87 16.61
C ALA A 261 -16.25 1.34 16.05
N PRO A 262 -15.15 1.21 16.82
CA PRO A 262 -13.80 1.49 16.34
C PRO A 262 -13.45 0.71 15.06
N ILE A 263 -12.94 1.43 14.07
CA ILE A 263 -12.49 0.89 12.79
C ILE A 263 -11.03 0.46 12.95
N ASN A 264 -10.81 -0.84 12.82
CA ASN A 264 -9.47 -1.42 12.90
C ASN A 264 -8.66 -1.09 11.64
N HIS A 265 -7.41 -0.69 11.82
CA HIS A 265 -6.44 -0.43 10.76
C HIS A 265 -5.26 -1.42 10.78
N ASN A 266 -5.20 -2.32 11.76
CA ASN A 266 -4.30 -3.45 11.75
C ASN A 266 -5.00 -4.64 11.07
N LEU A 267 -4.94 -4.66 9.73
CA LEU A 267 -5.79 -5.52 8.89
C LEU A 267 -5.11 -6.85 8.51
N GLY A 268 -3.95 -7.14 9.10
CA GLY A 268 -3.20 -8.35 8.81
C GLY A 268 -2.45 -8.27 7.48
N ALA A 269 -1.78 -9.37 7.13
CA ALA A 269 -1.03 -9.50 5.88
C ALA A 269 -1.89 -9.46 4.59
N ASN A 270 -3.21 -9.33 4.70
CA ASN A 270 -4.13 -9.62 3.60
C ASN A 270 -4.54 -8.37 2.82
N GLN A 271 -4.65 -7.22 3.46
CA GLN A 271 -5.12 -5.99 2.82
C GLN A 271 -4.37 -4.74 3.29
N ALA A 272 -4.25 -3.75 2.41
CA ALA A 272 -3.72 -2.44 2.75
C ALA A 272 -4.71 -1.67 3.63
N ALA A 273 -4.18 -0.91 4.60
CA ALA A 273 -4.97 -0.06 5.48
C ALA A 273 -5.08 1.36 4.96
N TYR A 274 -4.06 1.83 4.23
CA TYR A 274 -3.96 3.20 3.75
C TYR A 274 -3.62 3.26 2.27
N ALA A 275 -4.22 4.22 1.59
CA ALA A 275 -3.78 4.72 0.29
C ALA A 275 -3.29 6.16 0.46
N LEU A 276 -2.10 6.45 -0.03
CA LEU A 276 -1.47 7.76 0.04
C LEU A 276 -1.31 8.32 -1.36
N LEU A 277 -1.89 9.49 -1.60
CA LEU A 277 -1.61 10.31 -2.79
C LEU A 277 -0.77 11.50 -2.42
N PHE A 278 0.17 11.85 -3.30
CA PHE A 278 0.94 13.08 -3.22
C PHE A 278 0.59 13.92 -4.45
N PRO A 279 -0.43 14.80 -4.37
CA PRO A 279 -0.93 15.53 -5.54
C PRO A 279 0.17 16.35 -6.23
N GLU A 280 1.04 16.99 -5.45
CA GLU A 280 2.11 17.83 -5.98
C GLU A 280 3.23 17.01 -6.63
N LEU A 281 3.57 15.84 -6.07
CA LEU A 281 4.48 14.88 -6.70
C LEU A 281 3.89 14.36 -8.02
N ASN A 282 2.63 13.94 -8.02
CA ASN A 282 1.94 13.47 -9.23
C ASN A 282 1.89 14.56 -10.31
N ALA A 283 1.65 15.82 -9.92
CA ALA A 283 1.71 16.95 -10.85
C ALA A 283 3.13 17.16 -11.43
N GLN A 284 4.17 17.07 -10.60
CA GLN A 284 5.56 17.16 -11.05
C GLN A 284 5.93 16.02 -11.99
N LEU A 285 5.60 14.77 -11.63
CA LEU A 285 5.86 13.59 -12.46
C LEU A 285 5.17 13.71 -13.82
N ASN A 286 3.89 14.11 -13.85
CA ASN A 286 3.15 14.33 -15.09
C ASN A 286 3.80 15.40 -15.97
N SER A 287 4.28 16.50 -15.38
CA SER A 287 5.00 17.56 -16.10
C SER A 287 6.31 17.04 -16.71
N LEU A 288 7.13 16.32 -15.93
CA LEU A 288 8.38 15.73 -16.39
C LEU A 288 8.15 14.70 -17.49
N PHE A 289 7.15 13.83 -17.32
CA PHE A 289 6.79 12.80 -18.30
C PHE A 289 6.27 13.39 -19.61
N GLY A 290 5.58 14.53 -19.57
CA GLY A 290 5.10 15.24 -20.75
C GLY A 290 6.18 16.05 -21.49
N THR A 291 7.27 16.42 -20.79
CA THR A 291 8.29 17.34 -21.32
C THR A 291 9.57 16.63 -21.76
N LEU A 292 10.01 15.62 -21.02
CA LEU A 292 11.29 14.94 -21.22
C LEU A 292 11.17 13.73 -22.15
N SER A 293 12.22 13.47 -22.92
CA SER A 293 12.33 12.25 -23.72
C SER A 293 12.53 11.02 -22.83
N ALA A 294 12.31 9.81 -23.36
CA ALA A 294 12.55 8.58 -22.62
C ALA A 294 14.02 8.46 -22.15
N ALA A 295 14.97 8.82 -23.03
CA ALA A 295 16.39 8.80 -22.72
C ALA A 295 16.79 9.82 -21.63
N ASP A 296 16.12 10.97 -21.57
CA ASP A 296 16.35 11.94 -20.49
C ASP A 296 15.78 11.44 -19.16
N LEU A 297 14.58 10.83 -19.19
CA LEU A 297 13.93 10.26 -18.01
C LEU A 297 14.72 9.11 -17.39
N ASP A 298 15.49 8.35 -18.17
CA ASP A 298 16.41 7.31 -17.65
C ASP A 298 17.47 7.90 -16.70
N ASN A 299 17.82 9.17 -16.88
CA ASN A 299 18.81 9.85 -16.04
C ASN A 299 18.19 10.51 -14.80
N TYR A 300 16.86 10.64 -14.73
CA TYR A 300 16.17 11.17 -13.56
C TYR A 300 15.76 10.02 -12.62
N THR A 301 15.74 10.31 -11.33
CA THR A 301 15.52 9.30 -10.29
C THR A 301 14.49 9.79 -9.28
N MET A 302 13.55 8.92 -8.91
CA MET A 302 12.74 9.10 -7.72
C MET A 302 13.31 8.22 -6.62
N SER A 303 13.65 8.83 -5.48
CA SER A 303 14.15 8.16 -4.28
C SER A 303 13.13 8.25 -3.16
N VAL A 304 12.89 7.15 -2.44
CA VAL A 304 11.95 7.07 -1.31
C VAL A 304 12.70 6.65 -0.05
N ASP A 305 12.81 7.56 0.92
CA ASP A 305 13.17 7.24 2.31
C ASP A 305 11.87 6.96 3.06
N VAL A 306 11.76 5.79 3.67
CA VAL A 306 10.62 5.41 4.49
C VAL A 306 11.10 4.88 5.82
N ARG A 307 10.49 5.34 6.90
CA ARG A 307 10.90 5.03 8.26
C ARG A 307 9.71 4.56 9.03
N LEU A 308 9.83 3.35 9.55
CA LEU A 308 8.79 2.68 10.33
C LEU A 308 9.34 2.37 11.70
N GLY A 309 8.51 2.48 12.72
CA GLY A 309 8.88 2.03 14.05
C GLY A 309 9.42 3.14 14.95
N CYS A 310 9.95 2.74 16.11
CA CYS A 310 10.48 3.65 17.10
C CYS A 310 11.90 4.11 16.76
N ASP A 311 11.99 5.28 16.13
CA ASP A 311 13.25 5.95 15.79
C ASP A 311 14.26 5.90 16.96
N PRO A 312 15.51 5.44 16.73
CA PRO A 312 16.54 5.38 17.77
C PRO A 312 16.84 6.72 18.45
N SER A 313 16.57 7.84 17.77
CA SER A 313 16.70 9.20 18.29
C SER A 313 15.52 9.64 19.18
N THR A 314 14.49 8.80 19.34
CA THR A 314 13.37 9.05 20.24
C THR A 314 13.87 9.27 21.67
N LEU A 315 13.35 10.30 22.34
CA LEU A 315 13.71 10.61 23.73
C LEU A 315 13.37 9.41 24.64
N GLY A 316 14.40 8.85 25.30
CA GLY A 316 14.30 7.60 26.08
C GLY A 316 14.79 6.34 25.35
N GLY A 317 15.21 6.47 24.09
CA GLY A 317 15.75 5.39 23.25
C GLY A 317 14.68 4.43 22.73
N ALA A 318 15.09 3.48 21.89
CA ALA A 318 14.20 2.51 21.22
C ALA A 318 13.41 1.57 22.17
N ASN A 319 13.76 1.54 23.46
CA ASN A 319 13.06 0.79 24.51
C ASN A 319 12.30 1.73 25.48
N GLY A 320 12.17 3.02 25.12
CA GLY A 320 11.52 4.00 25.97
C GLY A 320 10.01 3.72 26.10
N PRO A 321 9.36 4.21 27.17
CA PRO A 321 7.92 4.05 27.39
C PRO A 321 7.02 4.53 26.23
N ILE A 322 7.54 5.45 25.40
CA ILE A 322 6.84 5.96 24.23
C ILE A 322 6.91 4.99 23.03
N CYS A 323 8.01 4.23 22.91
CA CYS A 323 8.11 3.15 21.93
C CYS A 323 7.15 2.04 22.33
N GLN A 324 7.18 1.67 23.61
CA GLN A 324 6.45 0.54 24.16
C GLN A 324 5.03 0.86 24.65
N GLY A 325 4.50 2.05 24.33
CA GLY A 325 3.16 2.52 24.69
C GLY A 325 2.71 2.21 26.13
N SER A 326 3.66 2.06 27.07
CA SER A 326 3.43 1.47 28.40
C SER A 326 2.75 2.42 29.39
N LEU A 327 2.38 3.61 28.91
CA LEU A 327 1.54 4.54 29.63
C LEU A 327 0.08 4.22 29.25
N ALA A 328 -0.70 3.77 30.23
CA ALA A 328 -2.13 3.47 30.07
C ALA A 328 -2.81 4.52 29.18
N ASN A 329 -3.44 4.06 28.09
CA ASN A 329 -4.06 4.86 27.02
C ASN A 329 -3.09 5.43 25.96
N GLY A 330 -1.97 4.76 25.70
CA GLY A 330 -0.98 5.17 24.70
C GLY A 330 -0.95 4.34 23.42
N TYR A 331 -0.49 4.99 22.34
CA TYR A 331 -0.14 4.34 21.09
C TYR A 331 1.36 4.03 21.07
N GLY A 332 1.69 2.81 20.64
CA GLY A 332 3.04 2.35 20.39
C GLY A 332 3.62 2.99 19.15
N ARG A 333 4.94 3.04 19.10
CA ARG A 333 5.67 3.46 17.90
C ARG A 333 6.41 2.31 17.27
N ASP A 334 6.66 1.24 18.01
CA ASP A 334 7.51 0.14 17.64
C ASP A 334 6.95 -0.67 16.47
N LEU A 335 7.86 -1.25 15.71
CA LEU A 335 7.58 -2.23 14.69
C LEU A 335 7.72 -3.64 15.31
N ASN A 336 6.59 -4.33 15.56
CA ASN A 336 6.59 -5.54 16.40
C ASN A 336 6.27 -6.87 15.69
N SER A 337 5.90 -6.84 14.41
CA SER A 337 5.44 -8.01 13.65
C SER A 337 6.22 -8.27 12.37
N GLY A 338 6.78 -7.22 11.74
CA GLY A 338 7.59 -7.35 10.54
C GLY A 338 6.82 -7.95 9.35
N TYR A 339 5.61 -7.50 9.08
CA TYR A 339 4.96 -7.95 7.84
C TYR A 339 4.23 -6.82 7.15
N GLU A 340 4.78 -5.64 7.37
CA GLU A 340 4.45 -4.41 6.68
C GLU A 340 4.86 -4.56 5.22
N GLN A 341 3.97 -4.09 4.35
CA GLN A 341 4.22 -4.07 2.93
C GLN A 341 3.96 -2.66 2.45
N ILE A 342 4.91 -2.15 1.68
CA ILE A 342 4.84 -0.84 1.05
C ILE A 342 4.95 -1.08 -0.44
N PHE A 343 3.93 -0.68 -1.19
CA PHE A 343 3.92 -0.86 -2.64
C PHE A 343 3.23 0.31 -3.33
N ILE A 344 3.59 0.51 -4.58
CA ILE A 344 3.01 1.49 -5.48
C ILE A 344 2.03 0.76 -6.39
N SER A 345 0.90 1.39 -6.67
CA SER A 345 -0.01 0.96 -7.72
C SER A 345 -0.76 2.13 -8.34
N THR A 346 -1.63 1.82 -9.30
CA THR A 346 -2.52 2.74 -10.00
C THR A 346 -3.97 2.39 -9.66
N SER A 347 -4.90 3.33 -9.82
CA SER A 347 -6.34 3.08 -9.69
C SER A 347 -6.81 1.90 -10.56
N ARG A 348 -6.23 1.77 -11.76
CA ARG A 348 -6.52 0.69 -12.70
C ARG A 348 -6.06 -0.67 -12.18
N ASP A 349 -4.80 -0.78 -11.79
CA ASP A 349 -4.19 -2.09 -11.54
C ASP A 349 -4.62 -2.68 -10.18
N VAL A 350 -4.99 -1.84 -9.20
CA VAL A 350 -5.54 -2.28 -7.91
C VAL A 350 -6.83 -3.09 -8.08
N THR A 351 -7.66 -2.75 -9.06
CA THR A 351 -8.92 -3.46 -9.36
C THR A 351 -8.73 -4.73 -10.20
N SER A 352 -7.57 -4.89 -10.84
CA SER A 352 -7.27 -5.98 -11.77
C SER A 352 -6.64 -7.19 -11.11
N THR A 353 -6.41 -7.19 -9.80
CA THR A 353 -5.93 -8.36 -9.03
C THR A 353 -7.08 -9.38 -8.83
N GLN A 354 -7.75 -9.75 -9.94
CA GLN A 354 -8.68 -10.88 -9.96
C GLN A 354 -7.89 -12.16 -9.70
N VAL A 355 -7.90 -12.63 -8.45
CA VAL A 355 -7.71 -14.05 -8.16
C VAL A 355 -8.84 -14.77 -8.89
N PRO A 356 -8.55 -15.77 -9.76
CA PRO A 356 -9.62 -16.52 -10.42
C PRO A 356 -10.55 -17.08 -9.35
N GLU A 357 -11.81 -16.67 -9.36
CA GLU A 357 -12.74 -17.09 -8.33
C GLU A 357 -12.84 -18.63 -8.28
N PRO A 358 -13.15 -19.23 -7.12
CA PRO A 358 -13.38 -20.66 -6.98
C PRO A 358 -14.40 -21.22 -7.99
N VAL A 359 -15.28 -20.37 -8.52
CA VAL A 359 -16.26 -20.72 -9.56
C VAL A 359 -15.57 -21.16 -10.85
N SER A 360 -14.42 -20.56 -11.21
CA SER A 360 -13.59 -20.95 -12.36
C SER A 360 -13.05 -22.38 -12.19
N LEU A 361 -12.55 -22.69 -10.99
CA LEU A 361 -12.07 -24.03 -10.63
C LEU A 361 -13.22 -25.04 -10.54
N SER A 362 -14.39 -24.61 -10.08
CA SER A 362 -15.61 -25.42 -10.03
C SER A 362 -16.11 -25.76 -11.44
N LEU A 363 -16.05 -24.82 -12.38
CA LEU A 363 -16.36 -25.01 -13.80
C LEU A 363 -15.37 -25.92 -14.50
N VAL A 364 -14.06 -25.77 -14.24
CA VAL A 364 -13.03 -26.71 -14.72
C VAL A 364 -13.27 -28.10 -14.12
N GLY A 365 -13.59 -28.19 -12.83
CA GLY A 365 -13.97 -29.44 -12.17
C GLY A 365 -15.19 -30.09 -12.83
N LEU A 366 -16.26 -29.34 -13.06
CA LEU A 366 -17.48 -29.80 -13.73
C LEU A 366 -17.22 -30.23 -15.19
N ALA A 367 -16.37 -29.49 -15.92
CA ALA A 367 -15.98 -29.85 -17.28
C ALA A 367 -15.19 -31.18 -17.31
N LEU A 368 -14.29 -31.39 -16.35
CA LEU A 368 -13.54 -32.64 -16.21
C LEU A 368 -14.45 -33.80 -15.77
N PHE A 369 -15.41 -33.57 -14.88
CA PHE A 369 -16.43 -34.55 -14.50
C PHE A 369 -17.33 -34.95 -15.68
N ALA A 370 -17.80 -33.97 -16.46
CA ALA A 370 -18.60 -34.23 -17.66
C ALA A 370 -17.81 -35.00 -18.72
N ALA A 371 -16.54 -34.65 -18.94
CA ALA A 371 -15.66 -35.38 -19.86
C ALA A 371 -15.39 -36.83 -19.39
N GLY A 372 -15.20 -37.03 -18.07
CA GLY A 372 -15.04 -38.36 -17.47
C GLY A 372 -16.31 -39.22 -17.62
N TRP A 373 -17.49 -38.63 -17.43
CA TRP A 373 -18.77 -39.33 -17.56
C TRP A 373 -19.08 -39.69 -19.03
N ALA A 374 -18.82 -38.78 -19.97
CA ALA A 374 -18.97 -39.03 -21.40
C ALA A 374 -18.03 -40.13 -21.91
N ARG A 375 -16.81 -40.21 -21.35
CA ARG A 375 -15.85 -41.29 -21.68
C ARG A 375 -16.31 -42.65 -21.14
N ARG A 376 -17.01 -42.67 -20.01
CA ARG A 376 -17.56 -43.89 -19.41
C ARG A 376 -18.76 -44.45 -20.18
N GLN A 377 -19.60 -43.58 -20.74
CA GLN A 377 -20.72 -43.99 -21.60
C GLN A 377 -20.29 -44.50 -22.99
N ARG A 378 -19.05 -44.25 -23.42
CA ARG A 378 -18.49 -44.81 -24.67
C ARG A 378 -17.89 -46.22 -24.52
N ASN A 379 -17.75 -46.71 -23.29
CA ASN A 379 -17.14 -48.01 -22.97
C ASN A 379 -18.17 -49.01 -22.39
N ILE A 380 -19.45 -48.69 -22.50
CA ILE A 380 -20.61 -49.59 -22.33
C ILE A 380 -21.29 -49.63 -23.68
#